data_AF-A0AB33JZL4-F1
#
_entry.id   AF-A0AB33JZL4-F1
#
_cell.length_a   1.000
_cell.length_b   1.000
_cell.length_c   1.000
_cell.angle_alpha   90.00
_cell.angle_beta   90.00
_cell.angle_gamma   90.00
#
_symmetry.space_group_name_H-M   'P 1'
#
loop_
_entity.id
_entity.type
_entity.pdbx_description
1 polymer ?
#
loop_
_entity_poly.entity_id
_entity_poly.type
_entity_poly.pdbx_seq_one_letter_code
_entity_poly.pdbx_strand_id
1 'polypeptide(L)'
;MAISRALDYLESPRNLVGCAAGAGGLGLYLAGLTGGWGPAVVAAMYAAGALLVPWGPKRGTSEPAALAERVAAIGLPSSVGAEALLAALGAADRERVRRIVEWELPVALDGYVRARCWEALAPGGVDPVAALKAEVDRMAAQL
;
A
#
# COMPACT_ATOMS: atom_id res chain seq x y z
N MET A 1 12.99 -13.93 -2.99
CA MET A 1 13.39 -12.82 -3.88
C MET A 1 12.50 -12.68 -5.12
N ALA A 2 12.11 -13.78 -5.80
CA ALA A 2 11.20 -13.69 -6.95
C ALA A 2 9.76 -13.25 -6.57
N ILE A 3 9.22 -13.80 -5.48
CA ILE A 3 7.86 -13.47 -5.00
C ILE A 3 7.75 -12.00 -4.58
N SER A 4 8.75 -11.44 -3.89
CA SER A 4 8.74 -10.03 -3.48
C SER A 4 8.71 -9.09 -4.69
N ARG A 5 9.51 -9.37 -5.73
CA ARG A 5 9.49 -8.58 -6.97
C ARG A 5 8.15 -8.67 -7.71
N ALA A 6 7.52 -9.84 -7.70
CA ALA A 6 6.20 -10.02 -8.31
C ALA A 6 5.13 -9.23 -7.55
N LEU A 7 5.13 -9.27 -6.21
CA LEU A 7 4.24 -8.47 -5.37
C LEU A 7 4.47 -6.97 -5.55
N ASP A 8 5.73 -6.54 -5.58
CA ASP A 8 6.09 -5.13 -5.83
C ASP A 8 5.53 -4.61 -7.16
N TYR A 9 5.53 -5.47 -8.19
CA TYR A 9 4.94 -5.15 -9.49
C TYR A 9 3.40 -5.11 -9.43
N LEU A 10 2.77 -6.12 -8.82
CA LEU A 10 1.32 -6.20 -8.70
C LEU A 10 0.73 -5.00 -7.95
N GLU A 11 1.41 -4.56 -6.89
CA GLU A 11 1.06 -3.39 -6.09
C GLU A 11 1.58 -2.08 -6.69
N SER A 12 2.24 -2.10 -7.86
CA SER A 12 2.72 -0.89 -8.48
C SER A 12 1.55 -0.08 -9.06
N PRO A 13 1.57 1.26 -8.96
CA PRO A 13 0.55 2.11 -9.58
C PRO A 13 0.41 1.84 -11.08
N ARG A 14 1.50 1.44 -11.74
CA ARG A 14 1.48 1.00 -13.14
C ARG A 14 0.54 -0.18 -13.37
N ASN A 15 0.72 -1.26 -12.60
CA ASN A 15 -0.10 -2.45 -12.78
C ASN A 15 -1.56 -2.15 -12.46
N LEU A 16 -1.82 -1.37 -11.40
CA LEU A 16 -3.17 -0.99 -11.01
C LEU A 16 -3.89 -0.15 -12.09
N VAL A 17 -3.25 0.90 -12.62
CA VAL A 17 -3.84 1.72 -13.69
C VAL A 17 -3.96 0.93 -15.00
N GLY A 18 -2.97 0.08 -15.31
CA GLY A 18 -3.05 -0.86 -16.42
C GLY A 18 -4.24 -1.81 -16.30
N CYS A 19 -4.42 -2.45 -15.14
CA CYS A 19 -5.55 -3.35 -14.88
C CYS A 19 -6.90 -2.62 -15.01
N ALA A 20 -7.02 -1.41 -14.47
CA ALA A 20 -8.24 -0.62 -14.59
C ALA A 20 -8.56 -0.29 -16.06
N ALA A 21 -7.57 0.13 -16.85
CA ALA A 21 -7.73 0.39 -18.28
C ALA A 21 -8.05 -0.88 -19.06
N GLY A 22 -7.36 -2.00 -18.77
CA GLY A 22 -7.62 -3.31 -19.36
C GLY A 22 -9.04 -3.81 -19.08
N ALA A 23 -9.56 -3.60 -17.86
CA ALA A 23 -10.95 -3.88 -17.52
C ALA A 23 -11.93 -3.02 -18.33
N GLY A 24 -11.59 -1.76 -18.60
CA GLY A 24 -12.31 -0.92 -19.56
C GLY A 24 -12.34 -1.53 -20.96
N GLY A 25 -11.19 -2.04 -21.45
CA GLY A 25 -11.10 -2.76 -22.72
C GLY A 25 -11.94 -4.02 -22.76
N LEU A 26 -12.03 -4.75 -21.64
CA LEU A 26 -12.90 -5.91 -21.51
C LEU A 26 -14.37 -5.49 -21.58
N GLY A 27 -14.74 -4.37 -20.93
CA GLY A 27 -16.07 -3.78 -21.06
C GLY A 27 -16.44 -3.45 -22.51
N LEU A 28 -15.50 -2.90 -23.29
CA LEU A 28 -15.71 -2.64 -24.73
C LEU A 28 -15.93 -3.94 -25.52
N TYR A 29 -15.16 -4.99 -25.22
CA TYR A 29 -15.34 -6.29 -25.85
C TYR A 29 -16.70 -6.89 -25.57
N LEU A 30 -17.13 -6.88 -24.30
CA LEU A 30 -18.44 -7.39 -23.89
C LEU A 30 -19.60 -6.57 -24.47
N ALA A 31 -19.40 -5.28 -24.73
CA ALA A 31 -20.36 -4.43 -25.42
C ALA A 31 -20.41 -4.65 -26.95
N GLY A 32 -19.56 -5.53 -27.50
CA GLY A 32 -19.49 -5.81 -28.93
C GLY A 32 -18.77 -4.74 -29.76
N LEU A 33 -18.13 -3.76 -29.13
CA LEU A 33 -17.53 -2.59 -29.80
C LEU A 33 -16.18 -2.89 -30.45
N THR A 34 -15.57 -4.04 -30.17
CA THR A 34 -14.20 -4.36 -30.62
C THR A 34 -14.17 -5.36 -31.78
N GLY A 35 -15.32 -5.94 -32.17
CA GLY A 35 -15.38 -7.05 -33.13
C GLY A 35 -14.43 -8.20 -32.77
N GLY A 36 -13.75 -8.77 -33.76
CA GLY A 36 -12.78 -9.86 -33.57
C GLY A 36 -11.47 -9.49 -32.87
N TRP A 37 -11.23 -8.21 -32.59
CA TRP A 37 -9.97 -7.71 -32.01
C TRP A 37 -10.00 -7.61 -30.48
N GLY A 38 -11.01 -8.15 -29.81
CA GLY A 38 -11.21 -8.05 -28.35
C GLY A 38 -9.94 -8.21 -27.51
N PRO A 39 -9.21 -9.35 -27.62
CA PRO A 39 -7.98 -9.56 -26.86
C PRO A 39 -6.91 -8.50 -27.11
N ALA A 40 -6.77 -8.02 -28.35
CA ALA A 40 -5.81 -6.98 -28.71
C ALA A 40 -6.20 -5.62 -28.09
N VAL A 41 -7.49 -5.28 -28.05
CA VAL A 41 -7.99 -4.05 -27.42
C VAL A 41 -7.73 -4.06 -25.91
N VAL A 42 -8.00 -5.19 -25.23
CA VAL A 42 -7.71 -5.33 -23.79
C VAL A 42 -6.22 -5.15 -23.50
N ALA A 43 -5.35 -5.82 -24.27
CA ALA A 43 -3.90 -5.71 -24.10
C ALA A 43 -3.39 -4.28 -24.38
N ALA A 44 -3.91 -3.63 -25.43
CA ALA A 44 -3.55 -2.25 -25.77
C ALA A 44 -3.99 -1.26 -24.69
N MET A 45 -5.21 -1.40 -24.15
CA MET A 45 -5.69 -0.54 -23.07
C MET A 45 -4.91 -0.76 -21.77
N TYR A 46 -4.57 -2.01 -21.44
CA TYR A 46 -3.68 -2.28 -20.31
C TYR A 46 -2.33 -1.58 -20.47
N ALA A 47 -1.70 -1.75 -21.63
CA ALA A 47 -0.41 -1.13 -21.92
C ALA A 47 -0.49 0.40 -21.88
N ALA A 48 -1.54 0.99 -22.43
CA ALA A 48 -1.78 2.43 -22.38
C ALA A 48 -1.91 2.94 -20.94
N GLY A 49 -2.75 2.29 -20.12
CA GLY A 49 -2.92 2.64 -18.70
C GLY A 49 -1.60 2.51 -17.92
N ALA A 50 -0.85 1.44 -18.17
CA ALA A 50 0.44 1.21 -17.54
C ALA A 50 1.51 2.27 -17.90
N LEU A 51 1.42 2.86 -19.10
CA LEU A 51 2.34 3.90 -19.58
C LEU A 51 1.96 5.31 -19.13
N LEU A 52 0.70 5.56 -18.78
CA LEU A 52 0.25 6.85 -18.23
C LEU A 52 0.92 7.20 -16.89
N VAL A 53 1.31 6.17 -16.13
CA VAL A 53 1.96 6.36 -14.84
C VAL A 53 3.47 6.56 -15.03
N PRO A 54 4.03 7.71 -14.60
CA PRO A 54 5.44 8.01 -14.77
C PRO A 54 6.34 6.99 -14.05
N TRP A 55 7.48 6.68 -14.67
CA TRP A 55 8.51 5.85 -14.07
C TRP A 55 9.23 6.58 -12.93
N GLY A 56 9.32 5.94 -11.76
CA GLY A 56 10.16 6.42 -10.66
C GLY A 56 10.33 5.34 -9.59
N PRO A 57 11.46 5.31 -8.87
CA PRO A 57 11.59 4.46 -7.70
C PRO A 57 10.47 4.78 -6.70
N LYS A 58 9.84 3.77 -6.09
CA LYS A 58 9.13 3.98 -4.82
C LYS A 58 10.18 4.53 -3.87
N ARG A 59 10.13 5.83 -3.53
CA ARG A 59 10.97 6.38 -2.46
C ARG A 59 10.60 5.58 -1.22
N GLY A 60 11.49 4.69 -0.79
CA GLY A 60 11.36 4.07 0.52
C GLY A 60 11.28 5.22 1.52
N THR A 61 10.23 5.24 2.33
CA THR A 61 10.08 6.21 3.42
C THR A 61 11.04 5.82 4.54
N SER A 62 12.35 5.86 4.28
CA SER A 62 13.39 5.67 5.28
C SER A 62 13.56 6.91 6.16
N GLU A 63 12.88 8.01 5.82
CA GLU A 63 12.86 9.23 6.61
C GLU A 63 11.65 9.25 7.56
N PRO A 64 11.87 9.51 8.86
CA PRO A 64 10.79 9.63 9.85
C PRO A 64 9.71 10.66 9.45
N ALA A 65 10.11 11.75 8.78
CA ALA A 65 9.19 12.79 8.31
C ALA A 65 8.20 12.28 7.25
N ALA A 66 8.67 11.48 6.29
CA ALA A 66 7.81 10.87 5.27
C ALA A 66 6.84 9.85 5.90
N LEU A 67 7.25 9.19 6.98
CA LEU A 67 6.40 8.26 7.72
C LEU A 67 5.32 8.99 8.52
N ALA A 68 5.66 10.13 9.12
CA ALA A 68 4.68 11.00 9.78
C ALA A 68 3.64 11.53 8.78
N GLU A 69 4.07 11.97 7.60
CA GLU A 69 3.15 12.37 6.51
C GLU A 69 2.24 11.21 6.10
N ARG A 70 2.78 10.00 5.97
CA ARG A 70 2.00 8.79 5.66
C ARG A 70 0.96 8.49 6.75
N VAL A 71 1.35 8.55 8.02
CA VAL A 71 0.44 8.34 9.16
C VAL A 71 -0.69 9.37 9.15
N ALA A 72 -0.36 10.65 8.93
CA ALA A 72 -1.34 11.72 8.82
C ALA A 72 -2.31 11.50 7.64
N ALA A 73 -1.79 11.09 6.48
CA ALA A 73 -2.61 10.80 5.30
C ALA A 73 -3.58 9.61 5.50
N ILE A 74 -3.18 8.60 6.29
CA ILE A 74 -4.04 7.46 6.63
C ILE A 74 -5.18 7.87 7.59
N GLY A 75 -4.97 8.89 8.43
CA GLY A 75 -5.95 9.33 9.41
C GLY A 75 -6.21 8.28 10.50
N LEU A 76 -5.14 7.85 11.19
CA LEU A 76 -5.24 6.84 12.23
C LEU A 76 -6.02 7.33 13.46
N PRO A 77 -6.82 6.47 14.12
CA PRO A 77 -7.39 6.77 15.42
C PRO A 77 -6.28 7.02 16.46
N SER A 78 -6.49 8.00 17.34
CA SER A 78 -5.54 8.32 18.42
C SER A 78 -5.28 7.14 19.37
N SER A 79 -6.21 6.19 19.48
CA SER A 79 -6.09 4.97 20.28
C SER A 79 -4.95 4.04 19.84
N VAL A 80 -4.47 4.16 18.59
CA VAL A 80 -3.36 3.37 18.07
C VAL A 80 -2.02 3.77 18.71
N GLY A 81 -1.89 5.03 19.15
CA GLY A 81 -0.64 5.54 19.74
C GLY A 81 0.49 5.83 18.73
N ALA A 82 0.18 5.93 17.43
CA ALA A 82 1.17 6.16 16.38
C ALA A 82 1.97 7.46 16.57
N GLU A 83 1.33 8.54 17.01
CA GLU A 83 1.99 9.83 17.28
C GLU A 83 3.04 9.71 18.40
N ALA A 84 2.72 8.96 19.46
CA ALA A 84 3.66 8.73 20.56
C ALA A 84 4.86 7.89 20.11
N LEU A 85 4.62 6.87 19.27
CA LEU A 85 5.69 6.08 18.66
C LEU A 85 6.59 6.94 17.76
N LEU A 86 6.01 7.78 16.89
CA LEU A 86 6.77 8.69 16.02
C LEU A 86 7.63 9.67 16.83
N ALA A 87 7.09 10.22 17.92
CA ALA A 87 7.85 11.07 18.84
C ALA A 87 9.02 10.31 19.49
N ALA A 88 8.80 9.07 19.95
CA ALA A 88 9.84 8.23 20.52
C ALA A 88 10.93 7.86 19.50
N LEU A 89 10.54 7.56 18.26
CA LEU A 89 11.47 7.29 17.15
C LEU A 89 12.35 8.51 16.83
N GLY A 90 11.81 9.73 16.94
CA GLY A 90 12.56 10.97 16.74
C GLY A 90 13.62 11.23 17.83
N ALA A 91 13.47 10.65 19.01
CA ALA A 91 14.37 10.82 20.15
C ALA A 91 15.38 9.65 20.32
N ALA A 92 15.12 8.51 19.70
CA ALA A 92 15.90 7.28 19.88
C ALA A 92 17.13 7.18 18.96
N ASP A 93 18.04 6.25 19.28
CA ASP A 93 19.25 6.00 18.49
C ASP A 93 18.93 5.49 17.07
N ARG A 94 19.64 6.05 16.08
CA ARG A 94 19.38 5.80 14.65
C ARG A 94 19.44 4.31 14.29
N GLU A 95 20.37 3.56 14.87
CA GLU A 95 20.55 2.14 14.52
C GLU A 95 19.40 1.29 15.08
N ARG A 96 18.87 1.66 16.26
CA ARG A 96 17.70 0.99 16.85
C ARG A 96 16.42 1.26 16.07
N VAL A 97 16.21 2.49 15.61
CA VAL A 97 14.96 2.88 14.92
C VAL A 97 14.94 2.50 13.44
N ARG A 98 16.10 2.29 12.81
CA ARG A 98 16.21 2.01 11.38
C ARG A 98 15.32 0.85 10.95
N ARG A 99 15.33 -0.25 11.69
CA ARG A 99 14.50 -1.43 11.40
C ARG A 99 13.00 -1.11 11.47
N ILE A 100 12.58 -0.32 12.46
CA ILE A 100 11.18 0.08 12.64
C ILE A 100 10.73 0.99 11.50
N VAL A 101 11.54 2.01 11.15
CA VAL A 101 11.21 3.00 10.12
C VAL A 101 11.28 2.40 8.71
N GLU A 102 12.29 1.59 8.40
CA GLU A 102 12.47 1.03 7.06
C GLU A 102 11.54 -0.15 6.77
N TRP A 103 11.14 -0.92 7.79
CA TRP A 103 10.43 -2.17 7.58
C TRP A 103 9.19 -2.33 8.46
N GLU A 104 9.32 -2.33 9.79
CA GLU A 104 8.23 -2.83 10.64
C GLU A 104 6.99 -1.91 10.60
N LEU A 105 7.17 -0.61 10.79
CA LEU A 105 6.07 0.34 10.80
C LEU A 105 5.41 0.49 9.41
N PRO A 106 6.15 0.63 8.29
CA PRO A 106 5.54 0.58 6.95
C PRO A 106 4.68 -0.67 6.71
N VAL A 107 5.19 -1.86 7.09
CA VAL A 107 4.46 -3.13 6.92
C VAL A 107 3.20 -3.17 7.77
N ALA A 108 3.26 -2.70 9.01
CA ALA A 108 2.11 -2.63 9.90
C ALA A 108 1.01 -1.69 9.35
N LEU A 109 1.41 -0.52 8.83
CA LEU A 109 0.49 0.43 8.22
C LEU A 109 -0.17 -0.14 6.95
N ASP A 110 0.62 -0.81 6.09
CA ASP A 110 0.09 -1.49 4.90
C ASP A 110 -0.90 -2.60 5.27
N GLY A 111 -0.60 -3.38 6.31
CA GLY A 111 -1.49 -4.39 6.87
C GLY A 111 -2.80 -3.79 7.38
N TYR A 112 -2.73 -2.68 8.12
CA TYR A 112 -3.90 -1.97 8.62
C TYR A 112 -4.80 -1.44 7.50
N VAL A 113 -4.23 -0.76 6.50
CA VAL A 113 -5.00 -0.21 5.37
C VAL A 113 -5.71 -1.33 4.62
N ARG A 114 -5.00 -2.44 4.35
CA ARG A 114 -5.57 -3.62 3.70
C ARG A 114 -6.71 -4.21 4.52
N ALA A 115 -6.52 -4.40 5.83
CA ALA A 115 -7.53 -4.95 6.72
C ALA A 115 -8.78 -4.04 6.78
N ARG A 116 -8.60 -2.72 6.88
CA ARG A 116 -9.72 -1.75 6.82
C ARG A 116 -10.52 -1.82 5.54
N CYS A 117 -9.85 -1.93 4.39
CA CYS A 117 -10.53 -2.10 3.11
C CYS A 117 -11.34 -3.41 3.06
N TRP A 118 -10.79 -4.49 3.62
CA TRP A 118 -11.48 -5.78 3.62
C TRP A 118 -12.67 -5.82 4.60
N GLU A 119 -12.52 -5.30 5.82
CA GLU A 119 -13.64 -5.18 6.78
C GLU A 119 -14.82 -4.39 6.22
N ALA A 120 -14.56 -3.39 5.37
CA ALA A 120 -15.61 -2.63 4.69
C ALA A 120 -16.40 -3.47 3.65
N LEU A 121 -15.78 -4.51 3.08
CA LEU A 121 -16.38 -5.38 2.05
C LEU A 121 -16.95 -6.68 2.64
N ALA A 122 -16.26 -7.25 3.63
CA ALA A 122 -16.56 -8.52 4.27
C ALA A 122 -16.28 -8.39 5.78
N PRO A 123 -17.26 -7.90 6.56
CA PRO A 123 -17.06 -7.64 7.98
C PRO A 123 -16.95 -8.93 8.80
N GLY A 124 -16.24 -8.84 9.94
CA GLY A 124 -16.17 -9.91 10.95
C GLY A 124 -14.82 -10.61 11.05
N GLY A 125 -13.77 -10.03 10.49
CA GLY A 125 -12.38 -10.44 10.72
C GLY A 125 -11.80 -9.86 12.00
N VAL A 126 -10.46 -9.85 12.08
CA VAL A 126 -9.72 -9.26 13.20
C VAL A 126 -9.87 -7.74 13.17
N ASP A 127 -10.17 -7.11 14.33
CA ASP A 127 -10.23 -5.66 14.43
C ASP A 127 -8.91 -5.01 13.96
N PRO A 128 -8.92 -4.26 12.84
CA PRO A 128 -7.72 -3.64 12.29
C PRO A 128 -7.06 -2.66 13.26
N VAL A 129 -7.85 -1.95 14.07
CA VAL A 129 -7.34 -0.95 15.01
C VAL A 129 -6.61 -1.64 16.15
N ALA A 130 -7.20 -2.68 16.75
CA ALA A 130 -6.55 -3.47 17.80
C ALA A 130 -5.27 -4.15 17.31
N ALA A 131 -5.28 -4.72 16.10
CA ALA A 131 -4.11 -5.36 15.52
C ALA A 131 -2.95 -4.37 15.30
N LEU A 132 -3.22 -3.20 14.73
CA LEU A 132 -2.22 -2.16 14.54
C LEU A 132 -1.70 -1.62 15.89
N LYS A 133 -2.58 -1.43 16.87
CA LYS A 133 -2.18 -0.97 18.20
C LYS A 133 -1.20 -1.95 18.86
N ALA A 134 -1.50 -3.24 18.84
CA ALA A 134 -0.62 -4.26 19.41
C ALA A 134 0.79 -4.23 18.79
N GLU A 135 0.85 -3.96 17.48
CA GLU A 135 2.08 -3.87 16.72
C GLU A 135 2.88 -2.59 17.04
N VAL A 136 2.19 -1.45 17.20
CA VAL A 136 2.78 -0.19 17.68
C VAL A 136 3.31 -0.32 19.11
N ASP A 137 2.54 -0.93 20.01
CA ASP A 137 2.97 -1.18 21.40
C ASP A 137 4.21 -2.07 21.45
N ARG A 138 4.26 -3.11 20.59
CA ARG A 138 5.42 -4.01 20.45
C ARG A 138 6.67 -3.27 19.98
N MET A 139 6.55 -2.34 19.03
CA MET A 139 7.68 -1.52 18.55
C MET A 139 8.13 -0.51 19.62
N ALA A 140 7.18 0.13 20.31
CA ALA A 140 7.49 1.07 21.39
C ALA A 140 8.28 0.40 22.52
N ALA A 141 8.00 -0.87 22.83
CA ALA A 141 8.73 -1.65 23.82
C ALA A 141 10.18 -2.01 23.42
N GLN A 142 10.57 -1.81 22.15
CA GLN A 142 11.91 -2.10 21.62
C GLN A 142 12.83 -0.88 21.57
N LEU A 143 12.29 0.32 21.80
CA LEU A 143 13.03 1.58 21.80
C LEU A 143 13.78 1.78 23.12
#